data_AF-A0A833WXB5-F1
#
_entry.id   AF-A0A833WXB5-F1
#
_cell.length_a   1.000
_cell.length_b   1.000
_cell.length_c   1.000
_cell.angle_alpha   90.00
_cell.angle_beta   90.00
_cell.angle_gamma   90.00
#
_symmetry.space_group_name_H-M   'P 1'
#
loop_
_entity.id
_entity.type
_entity.pdbx_description
1 polymer ?
#
loop_
_entity_poly.entity_id
_entity_poly.type
_entity_poly.pdbx_seq_one_letter_code
_entity_poly.pdbx_strand_id
1 'polypeptide(L)'
;MKFKQVKTGFMKKFEGCWTVDPVFVDEKICFPHKPKTWKDYFACTGGKGRVGSKVSLEQLIQPALVPPPPISWYLRGITSRTTEMLINDLLAEAARIRGDFCPENSGKELETSKEKFDECLAHNNICDIKERWALHRRNAKQGQRRLLTAN
;
A
#
# COMPACT_ATOMS: atom_id res chain seq x y z
N MET A 1 -2.77 -16.56 -0.72
CA MET A 1 -3.14 -16.77 0.71
C MET A 1 -4.62 -16.43 0.89
N LYS A 2 -5.42 -17.33 1.47
CA LYS A 2 -6.85 -17.08 1.72
C LYS A 2 -7.06 -16.84 3.21
N PHE A 3 -7.97 -15.93 3.56
CA PHE A 3 -8.38 -15.69 4.94
C PHE A 3 -9.90 -15.67 5.04
N LYS A 4 -10.40 -16.12 6.19
CA LYS A 4 -11.82 -16.13 6.53
C LYS A 4 -11.97 -15.80 8.01
N GLN A 5 -13.01 -15.07 8.33
CA GLN A 5 -13.35 -14.74 9.71
C GLN A 5 -13.66 -15.99 10.53
N VAL A 6 -13.12 -15.99 11.74
CA VAL A 6 -13.22 -17.11 12.69
C VAL A 6 -14.52 -17.04 13.51
N LYS A 7 -15.03 -15.85 13.84
CA LYS A 7 -16.26 -15.66 14.63
C LYS A 7 -17.21 -14.67 13.96
N THR A 8 -18.45 -15.08 13.73
CA THR A 8 -19.47 -14.41 12.90
C THR A 8 -20.15 -13.16 13.48
N GLY A 9 -19.68 -12.61 14.61
CA GLY A 9 -20.34 -11.52 15.38
C GLY A 9 -21.18 -10.50 14.57
N PHE A 10 -20.59 -9.37 14.20
CA PHE A 10 -21.29 -8.35 13.39
C PHE A 10 -21.21 -8.60 11.87
N MET A 11 -20.54 -9.67 11.45
CA MET A 11 -20.30 -9.95 10.03
C MET A 11 -20.73 -11.36 9.67
N LYS A 12 -21.60 -11.44 8.67
CA LYS A 12 -22.05 -12.68 8.05
C LYS A 12 -20.92 -13.35 7.26
N LYS A 13 -20.16 -12.54 6.50
CA LYS A 13 -18.98 -13.00 5.76
C LYS A 13 -17.89 -11.94 5.84
N PHE A 14 -16.68 -12.39 6.19
CA PHE A 14 -15.46 -11.64 6.00
C PHE A 14 -14.43 -12.61 5.45
N GLU A 15 -14.21 -12.55 4.15
CA GLU A 15 -13.36 -13.50 3.44
C GLU A 15 -12.49 -12.71 2.47
N GLY A 16 -11.29 -13.20 2.21
CA GLY A 16 -10.46 -12.59 1.19
C GLY A 16 -9.31 -13.47 0.73
N CYS A 17 -8.72 -13.06 -0.37
CA CYS A 17 -7.60 -13.74 -1.01
C CYS A 17 -6.55 -12.70 -1.39
N TRP A 18 -5.34 -12.93 -0.90
CA TRP A 18 -4.13 -12.27 -1.37
C TRP A 18 -3.47 -13.12 -2.44
N THR A 19 -3.24 -12.55 -3.61
CA THR A 19 -2.41 -13.14 -4.67
C THR A 19 -1.16 -12.31 -4.86
N VAL A 20 -0.04 -12.98 -5.12
CA VAL A 20 1.26 -12.34 -5.34
C VAL A 20 1.84 -12.94 -6.61
N ASP A 21 1.90 -12.13 -7.66
CA ASP A 21 2.45 -12.54 -8.95
C ASP A 21 3.81 -11.87 -9.16
N PRO A 22 4.81 -12.61 -9.67
CA PRO A 22 6.11 -12.02 -10.00
C PRO A 22 5.98 -11.11 -11.21
N VAL A 23 6.66 -9.97 -11.16
CA VAL A 23 6.77 -9.02 -12.28
C VAL A 23 8.23 -8.90 -12.67
N PHE A 24 8.56 -9.34 -13.89
CA PHE A 24 9.92 -9.23 -14.42
C PHE A 24 10.12 -7.83 -15.01
N VAL A 25 10.76 -6.94 -14.25
CA VAL A 25 10.88 -5.51 -14.60
C VAL A 25 11.73 -5.32 -15.85
N ASP A 26 12.82 -6.10 -15.94
CA ASP A 26 13.81 -5.99 -17.02
C ASP A 26 13.56 -6.99 -18.16
N GLU A 27 12.31 -7.46 -18.34
CA GLU A 27 11.96 -8.46 -19.37
C GLU A 27 12.32 -8.03 -20.80
N LYS A 28 12.42 -6.72 -21.06
CA LYS A 28 12.75 -6.16 -22.38
C LYS A 28 14.19 -6.46 -22.81
N ILE A 29 15.10 -6.67 -21.87
CA ILE A 29 16.51 -7.01 -22.14
C ILE A 29 16.60 -8.44 -22.73
N CYS A 30 15.61 -9.28 -22.46
CA CYS A 30 15.53 -10.65 -22.94
C CYS A 30 15.04 -10.80 -24.38
N PHE A 31 14.94 -9.72 -25.15
CA PHE A 31 14.54 -9.79 -26.54
C PHE A 31 15.47 -10.73 -27.34
N PRO A 32 14.93 -11.64 -28.18
CA PRO A 32 13.55 -11.75 -28.64
C PRO A 32 12.60 -12.59 -27.75
N HIS A 33 13.11 -13.27 -26.74
CA HIS A 33 12.33 -14.23 -25.94
C HIS A 33 11.85 -13.64 -24.62
N LYS A 34 10.53 -13.44 -24.49
CA LYS A 34 9.93 -12.98 -23.24
C LYS A 34 9.96 -14.11 -22.18
N PRO A 35 10.66 -13.93 -21.06
CA PRO A 35 10.77 -14.96 -20.03
C PRO A 35 9.42 -15.15 -19.33
N LYS A 36 8.99 -16.41 -19.22
CA LYS A 36 7.73 -16.79 -18.54
C LYS A 36 7.99 -17.36 -17.14
N THR A 37 9.16 -17.95 -16.94
CA THR A 37 9.57 -18.52 -15.66
C THR A 37 10.73 -17.75 -15.06
N TRP A 38 10.91 -17.87 -13.75
CA TRP A 38 12.04 -17.27 -13.05
C TRP A 38 13.38 -17.78 -13.58
N LYS A 39 13.47 -19.05 -14.00
CA LYS A 39 14.70 -19.64 -14.55
C LYS A 39 15.10 -18.96 -15.86
N ASP A 40 14.14 -18.76 -16.76
CA ASP A 40 14.39 -18.07 -18.04
C ASP A 40 14.81 -16.62 -17.80
N TYR A 41 14.14 -15.96 -16.86
CA TYR A 41 14.45 -14.58 -16.47
C TYR A 41 15.86 -14.46 -15.89
N PHE A 42 16.23 -15.37 -14.99
CA PHE A 42 17.55 -15.40 -14.35
C PHE A 42 18.66 -15.66 -15.38
N ALA A 43 18.47 -16.63 -16.27
CA ALA A 43 19.43 -16.96 -17.32
C ALA A 43 19.65 -15.78 -18.28
N CYS A 44 18.56 -15.16 -18.76
CA CYS A 44 18.64 -14.01 -19.64
C CYS A 44 19.33 -12.80 -18.98
N THR A 45 18.95 -12.48 -17.75
CA THR A 45 19.46 -11.26 -17.06
C THR A 45 20.82 -11.47 -16.40
N GLY A 46 21.43 -12.65 -16.55
CA GLY A 46 22.67 -13.02 -15.88
C GLY A 46 22.57 -12.94 -14.35
N GLY A 47 21.37 -13.20 -13.82
CA GLY A 47 21.05 -13.10 -12.39
C GLY A 47 20.95 -11.69 -11.81
N LYS A 48 21.04 -10.64 -12.64
CA LYS A 48 20.98 -9.23 -12.20
C LYS A 48 19.62 -8.56 -12.42
N GLY A 49 18.66 -9.28 -12.99
CA GLY A 49 17.33 -8.75 -13.28
C GLY A 49 16.52 -8.42 -12.03
N ARG A 50 15.81 -7.29 -12.04
CA ARG A 50 14.92 -6.87 -10.95
C ARG A 50 13.57 -7.58 -11.04
N VAL A 51 13.20 -8.24 -9.95
CA VAL A 51 11.89 -8.87 -9.79
C VAL A 51 11.01 -8.03 -8.87
N GLY A 52 9.90 -7.54 -9.41
CA GLY A 52 8.82 -6.93 -8.66
C GLY A 52 7.79 -7.95 -8.21
N SER A 53 6.89 -7.53 -7.32
CA SER A 53 5.74 -8.32 -6.88
C SER A 53 4.47 -7.53 -7.11
N LYS A 54 3.54 -8.07 -7.88
CA LYS A 54 2.18 -7.55 -8.01
C LYS A 54 1.32 -8.24 -6.96
N VAL A 55 0.90 -7.48 -5.97
CA VAL A 55 0.02 -7.97 -4.90
C VAL A 55 -1.40 -7.56 -5.21
N SER A 56 -2.34 -8.52 -5.23
CA SER A 56 -3.77 -8.25 -5.40
C SER A 56 -4.54 -8.74 -4.18
N LEU A 57 -5.48 -7.94 -3.70
CA LEU A 57 -6.38 -8.26 -2.60
C LEU A 57 -7.82 -8.30 -3.10
N GLU A 58 -8.45 -9.46 -3.03
CA GLU A 58 -9.89 -9.62 -3.17
C GLU A 58 -10.50 -9.81 -1.78
N GLN A 59 -11.43 -8.94 -1.38
CA GLN A 59 -12.03 -8.98 -0.05
C GLN A 59 -13.56 -8.83 -0.12
N LEU A 60 -14.27 -9.79 0.49
CA LEU A 60 -15.71 -9.80 0.64
C LEU A 60 -16.09 -9.43 2.08
N ILE A 61 -16.83 -8.33 2.23
CA ILE A 61 -17.35 -7.83 3.51
C ILE A 61 -18.87 -7.86 3.44
N GLN A 62 -19.49 -8.74 4.23
CA GLN A 62 -20.93 -8.83 4.37
C GLN A 62 -21.31 -8.71 5.85
N PRO A 63 -21.91 -7.59 6.30
CA PRO A 63 -22.40 -7.47 7.67
C PRO A 63 -23.59 -8.41 7.90
N ALA A 64 -23.84 -8.77 9.16
CA ALA A 64 -24.99 -9.60 9.55
C ALA A 64 -26.33 -8.90 9.25
N LEU A 65 -26.35 -7.58 9.43
CA LEU A 65 -27.46 -6.70 9.09
C LEU A 65 -26.93 -5.59 8.18
N VAL A 66 -27.46 -5.48 6.96
CA VAL A 66 -27.16 -4.36 6.06
C VAL A 66 -28.16 -3.26 6.38
N PRO A 67 -27.75 -2.13 6.96
CA PRO A 67 -28.69 -1.04 7.21
C PRO A 67 -29.15 -0.44 5.87
N PRO A 68 -30.37 0.12 5.81
CA PRO A 68 -30.82 0.82 4.63
C PRO A 68 -29.93 2.05 4.34
N PRO A 69 -29.89 2.53 3.09
CA PRO A 69 -29.32 3.84 2.78
C PRO A 69 -29.96 4.93 3.65
N PRO A 70 -29.22 5.97 4.07
CA PRO A 70 -27.85 6.33 3.67
C PRO A 70 -26.73 5.67 4.51
N ILE A 71 -27.08 4.96 5.60
CA ILE A 71 -26.11 4.42 6.57
C ILE A 71 -25.19 3.38 5.91
N SER A 72 -25.74 2.53 5.03
CA SER A 72 -24.93 1.56 4.27
C SER A 72 -23.91 2.22 3.34
N TRP A 73 -24.19 3.40 2.76
CA TRP A 73 -23.22 4.13 1.95
C TRP A 73 -22.05 4.63 2.79
N TYR A 74 -22.34 5.12 3.99
CA TYR A 74 -21.31 5.57 4.93
C TYR A 74 -20.39 4.42 5.36
N LEU A 75 -20.97 3.25 5.72
CA LEU A 75 -20.20 2.06 6.07
C LEU A 75 -19.31 1.58 4.92
N ARG A 76 -19.84 1.62 3.68
CA ARG A 76 -19.06 1.30 2.48
C ARG A 76 -17.89 2.29 2.32
N GLY A 77 -18.13 3.57 2.50
CA GLY A 77 -17.10 4.61 2.44
C GLY A 77 -15.98 4.41 3.46
N ILE A 78 -16.32 4.11 4.72
CA ILE A 78 -15.33 3.81 5.77
C ILE A 78 -14.49 2.60 5.39
N THR A 79 -15.15 1.53 4.97
CA THR A 79 -14.50 0.27 4.61
C THR A 79 -13.49 0.47 3.47
N SER A 80 -13.90 1.18 2.41
CA SER A 80 -13.01 1.51 1.29
C SER A 80 -11.80 2.32 1.75
N ARG A 81 -12.01 3.41 2.51
CA ARG A 81 -10.91 4.25 3.03
C ARG A 81 -9.95 3.47 3.93
N THR A 82 -10.48 2.58 4.77
CA THR A 82 -9.65 1.76 5.66
C THR A 82 -8.79 0.78 4.85
N THR A 83 -9.35 0.19 3.81
CA THR A 83 -8.63 -0.74 2.92
C THR A 83 -7.54 -0.01 2.12
N GLU A 84 -7.83 1.20 1.65
CA GLU A 84 -6.84 2.05 0.98
C GLU A 84 -5.66 2.40 1.89
N MET A 85 -5.94 2.81 3.14
CA MET A 85 -4.89 3.08 4.13
C MET A 85 -4.01 1.85 4.38
N LEU A 86 -4.62 0.66 4.51
CA LEU A 86 -3.90 -0.61 4.66
C LEU A 86 -2.95 -0.90 3.50
N ILE A 87 -3.38 -0.66 2.26
CA ILE A 87 -2.56 -0.91 1.07
C ILE A 87 -1.38 0.07 1.02
N ASN A 88 -1.61 1.35 1.28
CA ASN A 88 -0.55 2.36 1.28
C ASN A 88 0.51 2.08 2.35
N ASP A 89 0.08 1.63 3.53
CA ASP A 89 0.98 1.24 4.61
C ASP A 89 1.82 0.01 4.25
N LEU A 90 1.21 -0.99 3.60
CA LEU A 90 1.94 -2.14 3.06
C LEU A 90 2.99 -1.72 2.02
N LEU A 91 2.68 -0.75 1.16
CA LEU A 91 3.62 -0.21 0.19
C LEU A 91 4.79 0.51 0.86
N ALA A 92 4.52 1.33 1.88
CA ALA A 92 5.53 2.02 2.65
C ALA A 92 6.45 1.02 3.40
N GLU A 93 5.89 0.00 4.04
CA GLU A 93 6.68 -1.04 4.70
C GLU A 93 7.49 -1.86 3.69
N ALA A 94 6.94 -2.17 2.52
CA ALA A 94 7.70 -2.84 1.47
C ALA A 94 8.86 -1.99 0.96
N ALA A 95 8.68 -0.67 0.86
CA ALA A 95 9.78 0.25 0.52
C ALA A 95 10.84 0.26 1.62
N ARG A 96 10.44 0.37 2.89
CA ARG A 96 11.34 0.33 4.04
C ARG A 96 12.15 -0.97 4.12
N ILE A 97 11.51 -2.14 3.94
CA ILE A 97 12.17 -3.46 3.96
C ILE A 97 13.17 -3.60 2.84
N ARG A 98 12.86 -3.08 1.64
CA ARG A 98 13.79 -3.10 0.51
C ARG A 98 15.04 -2.28 0.78
N GLY A 99 15.05 -1.45 1.83
CA GLY A 99 16.04 -0.42 2.05
C GLY A 99 15.80 0.66 1.01
N ASP A 100 15.51 1.88 1.43
CA ASP A 100 15.48 3.02 0.52
C ASP A 100 16.82 3.04 -0.22
N PHE A 101 16.84 2.60 -1.48
CA PHE A 101 17.87 3.00 -2.42
C PHE A 101 17.59 4.47 -2.70
N CYS A 102 17.98 5.34 -1.77
CA CYS A 102 18.36 6.69 -2.15
C CYS A 102 19.49 6.51 -3.18
N PRO A 103 19.32 6.92 -4.45
CA PRO A 103 20.47 7.02 -5.32
C PRO A 103 21.42 8.03 -4.67
N GLU A 104 22.59 7.58 -4.23
CA GLU A 104 23.67 8.49 -3.85
C GLU A 104 23.95 9.43 -5.03
N ASN A 105 23.68 10.72 -4.79
CA ASN A 105 24.35 11.89 -5.36
C ASN A 105 24.88 11.78 -6.81
N SER A 106 24.07 12.23 -7.78
CA SER A 106 24.64 13.04 -8.86
C SER A 106 24.42 14.51 -8.50
N GLY A 107 25.46 15.14 -7.93
CA GLY A 107 25.39 16.48 -7.38
C GLY A 107 24.85 17.52 -8.36
N LYS A 108 23.98 18.39 -7.84
CA LYS A 108 24.08 19.87 -7.87
C LYS A 108 22.86 20.46 -7.15
N GLU A 109 23.15 21.38 -6.24
CA GLU A 109 22.21 22.21 -5.48
C GLU A 109 21.12 22.83 -6.36
N LEU A 110 19.88 22.92 -5.85
CA LEU A 110 19.33 24.21 -5.43
C LEU A 110 18.04 24.01 -4.62
N GLU A 111 17.95 24.81 -3.56
CA GLU A 111 17.07 24.75 -2.41
C GLU A 111 15.60 25.07 -2.75
N THR A 112 14.67 24.14 -2.48
CA THR A 112 13.25 24.46 -2.12
C THR A 112 12.40 23.29 -1.60
N SER A 113 12.99 22.20 -1.09
CA SER A 113 12.21 21.03 -0.61
C SER A 113 12.51 20.57 0.83
N LYS A 114 13.30 21.34 1.59
CA LYS A 114 13.78 20.94 2.92
C LYS A 114 12.64 20.72 3.93
N GLU A 115 11.53 21.44 3.80
CA GLU A 115 10.36 21.26 4.68
C GLU A 115 9.54 20.00 4.36
N LYS A 116 9.49 19.55 3.10
CA LYS A 116 8.78 18.32 2.72
C LYS A 116 9.57 17.04 3.00
N PHE A 117 10.89 17.14 3.00
CA PHE A 117 11.78 16.01 3.29
C PHE A 117 11.80 15.66 4.79
N ASP A 118 11.72 16.65 5.66
CA ASP A 118 11.79 16.46 7.12
C ASP A 118 10.51 15.78 7.67
N GLU A 119 9.34 16.11 7.11
CA GLU A 119 8.07 15.47 7.46
C GLU A 119 8.02 14.00 6.99
N CYS A 120 8.67 13.68 5.86
CA CYS A 120 8.74 12.32 5.32
C CYS A 120 9.66 11.41 6.17
N LEU A 121 10.82 11.94 6.59
CA LEU A 121 11.76 11.22 7.46
C LEU A 121 11.22 11.04 8.89
N ALA A 122 10.52 12.04 9.44
CA ALA A 122 9.87 11.92 10.75
C ALA A 122 8.73 10.88 10.73
N HIS A 123 7.97 10.79 9.62
CA HIS A 123 6.91 9.78 9.45
C HIS A 123 7.45 8.36 9.30
N ASN A 124 8.65 8.22 8.72
CA ASN A 124 9.35 6.94 8.55
C ASN A 124 10.01 6.42 9.83
N ASN A 125 10.20 7.25 10.85
CA ASN A 125 10.77 6.86 12.15
C ASN A 125 9.75 6.20 13.09
N ILE A 126 8.45 6.27 12.79
CA ILE A 126 7.42 5.59 13.57
C ILE A 126 7.36 4.13 13.11
N CYS A 127 8.18 3.27 13.71
CA CYS A 127 8.18 1.83 13.45
C CYS A 127 6.87 1.14 13.84
N ASP A 128 6.08 1.73 14.75
CA ASP A 128 4.79 1.16 15.17
C ASP A 128 3.67 1.55 14.20
N ILE A 129 3.18 0.54 13.46
CA ILE A 129 2.01 0.63 12.58
C ILE A 129 0.80 1.30 13.25
N LYS A 130 0.54 1.00 14.53
CA LYS A 130 -0.61 1.55 15.26
C LYS A 130 -0.47 3.05 15.49
N GLU A 131 0.72 3.53 15.77
CA GLU A 131 1.01 4.95 15.96
C GLU A 131 0.85 5.71 14.64
N ARG A 132 1.39 5.15 13.54
CA ARG A 132 1.25 5.71 12.20
C ARG A 132 -0.23 5.84 11.80
N TRP A 133 -1.02 4.82 12.10
CA TRP A 133 -2.48 4.82 11.88
C TRP A 133 -3.23 5.82 12.76
N ALA A 134 -2.82 5.99 14.02
CA ALA A 134 -3.39 7.00 14.90
C ALA A 134 -3.10 8.41 14.35
N LEU A 135 -1.88 8.65 13.87
CA LEU A 135 -1.47 9.92 13.26
C LEU A 135 -2.26 10.22 11.98
N HIS A 136 -2.35 9.28 11.03
CA HIS A 136 -3.14 9.46 9.82
C HIS A 136 -4.60 9.81 10.11
N ARG A 137 -5.23 9.13 11.09
CA ARG A 137 -6.61 9.42 11.48
C ARG A 137 -6.76 10.79 12.15
N ARG A 138 -5.76 11.26 12.90
CA ARG A 138 -5.76 12.61 13.48
C ARG A 138 -5.62 13.67 12.39
N ASN A 139 -4.68 13.51 11.46
CA ASN A 139 -4.41 14.47 10.41
C ASN A 139 -5.58 14.58 9.43
N ALA A 140 -6.23 13.47 9.07
CA ALA A 140 -7.44 13.48 8.26
C ALA A 140 -8.59 14.29 8.91
N LYS A 141 -8.76 14.17 10.24
CA LYS A 141 -9.75 14.95 11.00
C LYS A 141 -9.40 16.44 11.06
N GLN A 142 -8.11 16.79 11.14
CA GLN A 142 -7.66 18.19 11.15
C GLN A 142 -7.83 18.86 9.78
N GLY A 143 -7.53 18.16 8.68
CA GLY A 143 -7.76 18.68 7.32
C GLY A 143 -9.23 19.00 7.06
N GLN A 144 -10.14 18.17 7.55
CA GLN A 144 -11.59 18.38 7.43
C GLN A 144 -12.09 19.56 8.28
N ARG A 145 -11.46 19.84 9.42
CA ARG A 145 -11.76 21.04 10.23
C ARG A 145 -11.29 22.33 9.55
N ARG A 146 -10.08 22.32 8.95
CA ARG A 146 -9.54 23.49 8.24
C ARG A 146 -10.37 23.89 7.02
N LEU A 147 -10.96 22.93 6.31
CA LEU A 147 -11.88 23.17 5.20
C LEU A 147 -13.22 23.79 5.62
N LEU A 148 -13.67 23.52 6.85
CA LEU A 148 -14.93 24.07 7.38
C LEU A 148 -14.76 25.49 7.96
N THR A 149 -13.53 25.89 8.30
CA THR A 149 -13.20 27.22 8.85
C THR A 149 -12.64 28.18 7.80
N ALA A 150 -12.60 27.79 6.53
CA ALA A 150 -12.06 28.59 5.42
C ALA A 150 -13.16 29.27 4.57
N ASN A 151 -14.34 29.51 5.16
CA ASN A 151 -15.42 30.31 4.58
C ASN A 151 -15.61 31.59 5.38
#